data_AF-A0A969T4Y9-F1
#
_entry.id   AF-A0A969T4Y9-F1
#
_cell.length_a   1.000
_cell.length_b   1.000
_cell.length_c   1.000
_cell.angle_alpha   90.00
_cell.angle_beta   90.00
_cell.angle_gamma   90.00
#
_symmetry.space_group_name_H-M   'P 1'
#
loop_
_entity.id
_entity.type
_entity.pdbx_description
1 polymer ?
#
loop_
_entity_poly.entity_id
_entity_poly.type
_entity_poly.pdbx_seq_one_letter_code
_entity_poly.pdbx_strand_id
1 'polypeptide(L)'
;MNASERAWKWAKENPNVEFKNPKDVFTGEYGDSTFSEEFWWTAAELYLATKKQIYLDYLTNNKVSMKMQIGDSWSAFQGNIGSFSLLLADSTVSQELKEKIQEQLFDLANGLLIKLETIPYRIPINDFQWGSNSDIQNSAIIFAYAYKYSGDKKYLDAIIETMDYIFGKNATGYSFLTG
;
A
#
# COMPACT_ATOMS: atom_id res chain seq x y z
N MET A 1 1.56 -10.90 -20.59
CA MET A 1 1.51 -9.51 -21.12
C MET A 1 0.20 -9.18 -21.83
N ASN A 2 -0.18 -9.89 -22.92
CA ASN A 2 -1.38 -9.56 -23.70
C ASN A 2 -2.71 -9.48 -22.91
N ALA A 3 -2.88 -10.29 -21.86
CA ALA A 3 -4.07 -10.22 -21.00
C ALA A 3 -4.13 -8.90 -20.21
N SER A 4 -3.02 -8.50 -19.58
CA SER A 4 -2.90 -7.28 -18.77
C SER A 4 -3.14 -6.02 -19.60
N GLU A 5 -2.61 -5.95 -20.82
CA GLU A 5 -2.82 -4.78 -21.69
C GLU A 5 -4.27 -4.67 -22.20
N ARG A 6 -4.95 -5.80 -22.44
CA ARG A 6 -6.37 -5.80 -22.77
C ARG A 6 -7.24 -5.36 -21.59
N ALA A 7 -6.92 -5.82 -20.38
CA ALA A 7 -7.61 -5.41 -19.16
C ALA A 7 -7.45 -3.90 -18.91
N TRP A 8 -6.22 -3.38 -19.04
CA TRP A 8 -5.95 -1.94 -18.98
C TRP A 8 -6.78 -1.15 -19.99
N LYS A 9 -6.79 -1.58 -21.27
CA LYS A 9 -7.57 -0.91 -22.31
C LYS A 9 -9.06 -0.87 -21.95
N TRP A 10 -9.63 -2.00 -21.56
CA TRP A 10 -11.03 -2.06 -21.17
C TRP A 10 -11.33 -1.15 -19.97
N ALA A 11 -10.48 -1.15 -18.94
CA ALA A 11 -10.66 -0.31 -17.76
C ALA A 11 -10.60 1.19 -18.10
N LYS A 12 -9.70 1.60 -19.01
CA LYS A 12 -9.63 2.99 -19.49
C LYS A 12 -10.86 3.41 -20.30
N GLU A 13 -11.47 2.48 -21.04
CA GLU A 13 -12.72 2.71 -21.78
C GLU A 13 -13.96 2.68 -20.86
N ASN A 14 -13.85 2.09 -19.66
CA ASN A 14 -14.94 1.88 -18.72
C ASN A 14 -14.57 2.34 -17.28
N PRO A 15 -14.20 3.61 -17.06
CA PRO A 15 -13.57 4.06 -15.80
C PRO A 15 -14.51 4.10 -14.58
N ASN A 16 -15.83 4.02 -14.78
CA ASN A 16 -16.85 4.19 -13.73
C ASN A 16 -17.68 2.91 -13.50
N VAL A 17 -17.15 1.74 -13.88
CA VAL A 17 -17.84 0.46 -13.67
C VAL A 17 -17.42 -0.10 -12.33
N GLU A 18 -18.22 0.17 -11.30
CA GLU A 18 -18.06 -0.41 -9.97
C GLU A 18 -18.57 -1.85 -9.94
N PHE A 19 -17.92 -2.68 -9.13
CA PHE A 19 -18.46 -3.99 -8.82
C PHE A 19 -19.55 -3.89 -7.75
N LYS A 20 -20.66 -4.58 -8.00
CA LYS A 20 -21.72 -4.85 -7.03
C LYS A 20 -22.15 -6.28 -7.16
N ASN A 21 -22.42 -6.93 -6.03
CA ASN A 21 -22.97 -8.28 -6.06
C ASN A 21 -24.30 -8.29 -6.84
N PRO A 22 -24.49 -9.26 -7.76
CA PRO A 22 -25.81 -9.56 -8.29
C PRO A 22 -26.81 -9.86 -7.16
N LYS A 23 -28.11 -9.68 -7.43
CA LYS A 23 -29.18 -9.78 -6.41
C LYS A 23 -29.22 -11.11 -5.67
N ASP A 24 -28.75 -12.18 -6.29
CA ASP A 24 -28.74 -13.55 -5.79
C ASP A 24 -27.39 -13.99 -5.21
N VAL A 25 -26.41 -13.08 -5.12
CA VAL A 25 -25.07 -13.33 -4.57
C VAL A 25 -24.91 -12.62 -3.23
N PHE A 26 -24.56 -13.39 -2.20
CA PHE A 26 -24.43 -12.91 -0.81
C PHE A 26 -23.03 -13.14 -0.21
N THR A 27 -22.05 -13.52 -1.03
CA THR A 27 -20.64 -13.63 -0.60
C THR A 27 -20.01 -12.24 -0.45
N GLY A 28 -18.79 -12.15 0.10
CA GLY A 28 -18.09 -10.87 0.26
C GLY A 28 -18.00 -10.10 -1.06
N GLU A 29 -18.46 -8.84 -1.06
CA GLU A 29 -18.56 -8.01 -2.27
C GLU A 29 -17.19 -7.49 -2.72
N TYR A 30 -16.32 -7.07 -1.79
CA TYR A 30 -15.07 -6.37 -2.10
C TYR A 30 -15.30 -5.21 -3.10
N GLY A 31 -16.38 -4.46 -2.87
CA GLY A 31 -16.76 -3.32 -3.70
C GLY A 31 -15.91 -2.09 -3.37
N ASP A 32 -15.57 -1.34 -4.40
CA ASP A 32 -14.86 -0.07 -4.32
C ASP A 32 -15.46 0.92 -5.32
N SER A 33 -15.37 2.21 -5.01
CA SER A 33 -15.82 3.33 -5.85
C SER A 33 -14.69 4.26 -6.28
N THR A 34 -13.45 4.03 -5.81
CA THR A 34 -12.28 4.84 -6.16
C THR A 34 -11.17 3.97 -6.73
N PHE A 35 -10.86 4.13 -8.03
CA PHE A 35 -9.91 3.25 -8.72
C PHE A 35 -8.53 3.86 -8.96
N SER A 36 -8.24 5.03 -8.40
CA SER A 36 -6.99 5.74 -8.68
C SER A 36 -5.76 4.94 -8.29
N GLU A 37 -5.84 4.23 -7.18
CA GLU A 37 -4.81 3.40 -6.57
C GLU A 37 -4.56 2.15 -7.44
N GLU A 38 -5.61 1.50 -7.93
CA GLU A 38 -5.56 0.38 -8.88
C GLU A 38 -4.96 0.80 -10.21
N PHE A 39 -5.38 1.94 -10.76
CA PHE A 39 -4.81 2.43 -12.02
C PHE A 39 -3.35 2.84 -11.85
N TRP A 40 -2.97 3.45 -10.73
CA TRP A 40 -1.58 3.77 -10.42
C TRP A 40 -0.73 2.50 -10.32
N TRP A 41 -1.18 1.51 -9.56
CA TRP A 41 -0.50 0.22 -9.43
C TRP A 41 -0.37 -0.47 -10.79
N THR A 42 -1.46 -0.55 -11.54
CA THR A 42 -1.47 -1.21 -12.86
C THR A 42 -0.54 -0.50 -13.84
N ALA A 43 -0.53 0.84 -13.86
CA ALA A 43 0.38 1.62 -14.69
C ALA A 43 1.84 1.39 -14.30
N ALA A 44 2.15 1.33 -12.99
CA ALA A 44 3.49 1.01 -12.50
C ALA A 44 3.95 -0.36 -13.01
N GLU A 45 3.18 -1.43 -12.78
CA GLU A 45 3.56 -2.78 -13.19
C GLU A 45 3.67 -2.92 -14.72
N LEU A 46 2.72 -2.34 -15.47
CA LEU A 46 2.76 -2.37 -16.93
C LEU A 46 3.94 -1.56 -17.49
N TYR A 47 4.26 -0.41 -16.90
CA TYR A 47 5.43 0.36 -17.30
C TYR A 47 6.71 -0.43 -17.06
N LEU A 48 6.88 -1.01 -15.87
CA LEU A 48 8.07 -1.80 -15.53
C LEU A 48 8.23 -3.01 -16.43
N ALA A 49 7.13 -3.67 -16.79
CA ALA A 49 7.18 -4.89 -17.58
C ALA A 49 7.26 -4.67 -19.09
N THR A 50 6.81 -3.52 -19.61
CA THR A 50 6.73 -3.27 -21.06
C THR A 50 7.55 -2.10 -21.55
N LYS A 51 7.93 -1.17 -20.67
CA LYS A 51 8.60 0.10 -20.99
C LYS A 51 7.79 1.02 -21.91
N LYS A 52 6.50 0.77 -22.13
CA LYS A 52 5.67 1.57 -23.04
C LYS A 52 5.37 2.94 -22.43
N GLN A 53 5.58 3.99 -23.24
CA GLN A 53 5.42 5.39 -22.84
C GLN A 53 4.03 5.71 -22.27
N ILE A 54 2.97 5.06 -22.78
CA ILE A 54 1.58 5.32 -22.34
C ILE A 54 1.40 5.13 -20.83
N TYR A 55 2.11 4.16 -20.24
CA TYR A 55 2.03 3.86 -18.82
C TYR A 55 2.84 4.86 -17.99
N LEU A 56 3.99 5.30 -18.51
CA LEU A 56 4.78 6.38 -17.90
C LEU A 56 4.02 7.72 -17.94
N ASP A 57 3.35 8.02 -19.05
CA ASP A 57 2.51 9.21 -19.18
C ASP A 57 1.38 9.19 -18.14
N TYR A 58 0.78 8.03 -17.89
CA TYR A 58 -0.21 7.89 -16.83
C TYR A 58 0.39 8.20 -15.45
N LEU A 59 1.54 7.62 -15.11
CA LEU A 59 2.24 7.85 -13.83
C LEU A 59 2.70 9.31 -13.66
N THR A 60 2.98 10.01 -14.75
CA THR A 60 3.44 11.40 -14.70
C THR A 60 2.29 12.39 -14.57
N ASN A 61 1.16 12.10 -15.23
CA ASN A 61 0.00 13.00 -15.27
C ASN A 61 -0.98 12.78 -14.11
N ASN A 62 -0.90 11.65 -13.42
CA ASN A 62 -1.72 11.34 -12.26
C ASN A 62 -0.85 11.32 -11.01
N LYS A 63 -1.42 11.66 -9.86
CA LYS A 63 -0.72 11.58 -8.57
C LYS A 63 -1.56 10.77 -7.61
N VAL A 64 -0.97 9.71 -7.07
CA VAL A 64 -1.54 8.96 -5.96
C VAL A 64 -0.62 9.12 -4.78
N SER A 65 -1.19 9.59 -3.66
CA SER A 65 -0.45 9.73 -2.42
C SER A 65 -0.31 8.38 -1.74
N MET A 66 0.88 8.06 -1.24
CA MET A 66 1.03 6.93 -0.33
C MET A 66 0.20 7.16 0.93
N LYS A 67 -0.62 6.19 1.32
CA LYS A 67 -1.56 6.33 2.45
C LYS A 67 -1.87 5.00 3.14
N MET A 68 -2.43 5.12 4.34
CA MET A 68 -3.06 4.02 5.07
C MET A 68 -4.55 4.36 5.25
N GLN A 69 -5.43 3.38 5.06
CA GLN A 69 -6.86 3.51 5.34
C GLN A 69 -7.29 2.34 6.20
N ILE A 70 -7.51 2.61 7.49
CA ILE A 70 -7.85 1.58 8.47
C ILE A 70 -9.18 0.94 8.10
N GLY A 71 -9.25 -0.39 8.11
CA GLY A 71 -10.44 -1.17 7.71
C GLY A 71 -10.62 -1.36 6.20
N ASP A 72 -10.07 -0.48 5.36
CA ASP A 72 -10.17 -0.55 3.89
C ASP A 72 -8.80 -0.68 3.20
N SER A 73 -7.78 -1.15 3.92
CA SER A 73 -6.44 -1.32 3.35
C SER A 73 -6.41 -2.26 2.14
N TRP A 74 -7.41 -3.13 1.99
CA TRP A 74 -7.47 -4.05 0.86
C TRP A 74 -7.71 -3.34 -0.49
N SER A 75 -8.20 -2.10 -0.53
CA SER A 75 -8.36 -1.28 -1.75
C SER A 75 -7.49 -0.01 -1.74
N ALA A 76 -7.27 0.57 -0.57
CA ALA A 76 -6.48 1.79 -0.47
C ALA A 76 -4.96 1.58 -0.54
N PHE A 77 -4.47 0.36 -0.25
CA PHE A 77 -3.02 0.10 -0.14
C PHE A 77 -2.35 -0.17 -1.50
N GLN A 78 -3.13 -0.36 -2.56
CA GLN A 78 -2.70 -0.65 -3.93
C GLN A 78 -1.75 0.42 -4.45
N GLY A 79 -2.05 1.70 -4.18
CA GLY A 79 -1.18 2.82 -4.52
C GLY A 79 0.22 2.69 -3.93
N ASN A 80 0.32 2.17 -2.70
CA ASN A 80 1.62 1.90 -2.06
C ASN A 80 2.35 0.76 -2.74
N ILE A 81 1.65 -0.31 -3.13
CA ILE A 81 2.25 -1.46 -3.83
C ILE A 81 2.90 -1.01 -5.14
N GLY A 82 2.17 -0.22 -5.96
CA GLY A 82 2.73 0.34 -7.19
C GLY A 82 3.94 1.23 -6.94
N SER A 83 3.86 2.08 -5.91
CA SER A 83 4.97 2.95 -5.48
C SER A 83 6.20 2.14 -5.05
N PHE A 84 6.02 1.06 -4.30
CA PHE A 84 7.09 0.15 -3.90
C PHE A 84 7.78 -0.50 -5.11
N SER A 85 7.01 -0.99 -6.09
CA SER A 85 7.56 -1.55 -7.33
C SER A 85 8.40 -0.52 -8.09
N LEU A 86 7.95 0.74 -8.18
CA LEU A 86 8.69 1.83 -8.83
C LEU A 86 9.98 2.19 -8.08
N LEU A 87 9.97 2.15 -6.75
CA LEU A 87 11.16 2.39 -5.93
C LEU A 87 12.21 1.28 -6.12
N LEU A 88 11.78 0.02 -6.20
CA LEU A 88 12.65 -1.14 -6.38
C LEU A 88 13.22 -1.27 -7.79
N ALA A 89 12.54 -0.68 -8.78
CA ALA A 89 13.00 -0.72 -10.16
C ALA A 89 14.39 -0.10 -10.30
N ASP A 90 15.21 -0.61 -11.22
CA ASP A 90 16.54 -0.06 -11.51
C ASP A 90 16.45 1.20 -12.40
N SER A 91 17.15 1.21 -13.53
CA SER A 91 17.24 2.35 -14.47
C SER A 91 15.97 2.62 -15.27
N THR A 92 14.89 1.85 -15.03
CA THR A 92 13.61 2.01 -15.72
C THR A 92 12.85 3.27 -15.31
N VAL A 93 13.03 3.71 -14.07
CA VAL A 93 12.26 4.81 -13.48
C VAL A 93 13.19 5.99 -13.24
N SER A 94 12.73 7.20 -13.59
CA SER A 94 13.52 8.41 -13.39
C SER A 94 13.80 8.65 -11.91
N GLN A 95 14.96 9.23 -11.63
CA GLN A 95 15.35 9.56 -10.27
C GLN A 95 14.35 10.55 -9.63
N GLU A 96 13.85 11.52 -10.39
CA GLU A 96 12.84 12.48 -9.94
C GLU A 96 11.54 11.80 -9.48
N LEU A 97 11.06 10.78 -10.20
CA LEU A 97 9.85 10.05 -9.79
C LEU A 97 10.11 9.24 -8.51
N LYS A 98 11.29 8.60 -8.39
CA LYS A 98 11.67 7.88 -7.17
C LYS A 98 11.75 8.81 -5.96
N GLU A 99 12.35 9.99 -6.12
CA GLU A 99 12.49 10.97 -5.03
C GLU A 99 11.12 11.44 -4.52
N LYS A 100 10.18 11.73 -5.42
CA LYS A 100 8.80 12.09 -5.04
C LYS A 100 8.08 10.97 -4.29
N ILE A 101 8.31 9.72 -4.65
CA ILE A 101 7.73 8.58 -3.95
C ILE A 101 8.42 8.38 -2.58
N GLN A 102 9.74 8.55 -2.50
CA GLN A 102 10.48 8.45 -1.24
C GLN A 102 10.07 9.53 -0.24
N GLU A 103 9.82 10.77 -0.69
CA GLU A 103 9.30 11.84 0.17
C GLU A 103 7.98 11.42 0.83
N GLN A 104 7.02 10.92 0.05
CA GLN A 104 5.74 10.43 0.58
C GLN A 104 5.89 9.22 1.50
N LEU A 105 6.81 8.31 1.17
CA LEU A 105 7.14 7.16 2.01
C LEU A 105 7.63 7.61 3.38
N PHE A 106 8.54 8.59 3.44
CA PHE A 106 9.06 9.11 4.69
C PHE A 106 8.01 9.87 5.48
N ASP A 107 7.19 10.68 4.83
CA ASP A 107 6.09 11.39 5.48
C ASP A 107 5.10 10.42 6.14
N LEU A 108 4.68 9.38 5.40
CA LEU A 108 3.79 8.34 5.91
C LEU A 108 4.44 7.56 7.05
N ALA A 109 5.70 7.13 6.90
CA ALA A 109 6.43 6.39 7.93
C ALA A 109 6.62 7.24 9.20
N ASN A 110 6.97 8.51 9.07
CA ASN A 110 7.13 9.41 10.22
C ASN A 110 5.79 9.64 10.94
N GLY A 111 4.69 9.77 10.21
CA GLY A 111 3.35 9.85 10.80
C GLY A 111 2.98 8.59 11.61
N LEU A 112 3.34 7.41 11.10
CA LEU A 112 3.12 6.13 11.80
C LEU A 112 4.03 5.98 13.03
N LEU A 113 5.28 6.47 12.97
CA LEU A 113 6.17 6.50 14.13
C LEU A 113 5.61 7.32 15.28
N ILE A 114 5.01 8.48 15.01
CA ILE A 114 4.38 9.31 16.06
C ILE A 114 3.30 8.52 16.80
N LYS A 115 2.50 7.72 16.09
CA LYS A 115 1.50 6.84 16.72
C LYS A 115 2.16 5.75 17.55
N LEU A 116 3.19 5.11 16.99
CA LEU A 116 3.96 4.07 17.68
C LEU A 116 4.59 4.58 18.99
N GLU A 117 5.09 5.80 19.02
CA GLU A 117 5.70 6.39 20.22
C GLU A 117 4.68 6.79 21.30
N THR A 118 3.46 7.13 20.90
CA THR A 118 2.43 7.67 21.81
C THR A 118 1.46 6.61 22.34
N ILE A 119 1.37 5.45 21.69
CA ILE A 119 0.45 4.37 22.07
C ILE A 119 1.15 3.39 23.02
N PRO A 120 0.54 3.00 24.17
CA PRO A 120 1.20 2.19 25.19
C PRO A 120 1.81 0.86 24.72
N TYR A 121 1.15 0.19 23.75
CA TYR A 121 1.62 -1.08 23.18
C TYR A 121 2.61 -0.91 22.02
N ARG A 122 3.06 0.32 21.74
CA ARG A 122 4.01 0.62 20.66
C ARG A 122 3.52 0.15 19.29
N ILE A 123 2.27 0.48 18.97
CA ILE A 123 1.64 0.11 17.69
C ILE A 123 1.38 1.35 16.81
N PRO A 124 1.36 1.21 15.48
CA PRO A 124 1.28 2.34 14.56
C PRO A 124 -0.15 2.80 14.21
N ILE A 125 -1.18 2.22 14.85
CA ILE A 125 -2.60 2.58 14.68
C ILE A 125 -3.30 2.64 16.03
N ASN A 126 -4.36 3.44 16.13
CA ASN A 126 -5.20 3.61 17.33
C ASN A 126 -6.70 3.38 17.07
N ASP A 127 -7.04 2.90 15.88
CA ASP A 127 -8.40 2.52 15.49
C ASP A 127 -8.37 1.05 15.04
N PHE A 128 -9.34 0.26 15.48
CA PHE A 128 -9.39 -1.18 15.28
C PHE A 128 -10.70 -1.56 14.58
N GLN A 129 -10.58 -1.86 13.29
CA GLN A 129 -11.65 -2.26 12.38
C GLN A 129 -11.47 -3.71 11.93
N TRP A 130 -12.36 -4.18 11.04
CA TRP A 130 -12.20 -5.48 10.42
C TRP A 130 -10.82 -5.56 9.76
N GLY A 131 -10.02 -6.54 10.21
CA GLY A 131 -8.74 -6.83 9.57
C GLY A 131 -7.60 -5.94 10.06
N SER A 132 -7.73 -5.25 11.20
CA SER A 132 -6.66 -4.36 11.70
C SER A 132 -5.33 -5.04 12.02
N ASN A 133 -5.28 -6.35 12.20
CA ASN A 133 -3.99 -7.06 12.19
C ASN A 133 -3.24 -6.84 10.86
N SER A 134 -3.95 -6.87 9.73
CA SER A 134 -3.42 -6.52 8.41
C SER A 134 -2.99 -5.06 8.34
N ASP A 135 -3.79 -4.12 8.86
CA ASP A 135 -3.42 -2.70 8.87
C ASP A 135 -2.12 -2.44 9.65
N ILE A 136 -1.97 -3.12 10.79
CA ILE A 136 -0.74 -3.09 11.59
C ILE A 136 0.42 -3.68 10.78
N GLN A 137 0.26 -4.83 10.14
CA GLN A 137 1.35 -5.42 9.36
C GLN A 137 1.70 -4.64 8.08
N ASN A 138 0.74 -3.98 7.44
CA ASN A 138 0.97 -3.09 6.32
C ASN A 138 1.87 -1.91 6.69
N SER A 139 1.75 -1.40 7.91
CA SER A 139 2.66 -0.36 8.40
C SER A 139 4.10 -0.87 8.59
N ALA A 140 4.29 -2.15 8.96
CA ALA A 140 5.63 -2.75 9.02
C ALA A 140 6.29 -2.80 7.64
N ILE A 141 5.51 -3.03 6.57
CA ILE A 141 6.00 -2.94 5.19
C ILE A 141 6.45 -1.51 4.89
N ILE A 142 5.65 -0.50 5.25
CA ILE A 142 6.02 0.92 5.06
C ILE A 142 7.34 1.24 5.79
N PHE A 143 7.49 0.81 7.05
CA PHE A 143 8.74 0.98 7.79
C PHE A 143 9.92 0.23 7.15
N ALA A 144 9.70 -0.97 6.61
CA ALA A 144 10.75 -1.74 5.93
C ALA A 144 11.28 -1.00 4.69
N TYR A 145 10.40 -0.39 3.90
CA TYR A 145 10.81 0.44 2.77
C TYR A 145 11.52 1.71 3.26
N ALA A 146 10.98 2.41 4.27
CA ALA A 146 11.63 3.59 4.83
C ALA A 146 13.05 3.27 5.34
N TYR A 147 13.22 2.14 6.05
CA TYR A 147 14.53 1.66 6.48
C TYR A 147 15.45 1.36 5.29
N LYS A 148 14.96 0.66 4.27
CA LYS A 148 15.76 0.32 3.07
C LYS A 148 16.35 1.55 2.39
N TYR A 149 15.61 2.66 2.31
CA TYR A 149 16.06 3.86 1.59
C TYR A 149 16.78 4.89 2.46
N SER A 150 16.55 4.89 3.78
CA SER A 150 17.23 5.83 4.70
C SER A 150 18.42 5.23 5.45
N GLY A 151 18.39 3.92 5.74
CA GLY A 151 19.26 3.27 6.71
C GLY A 151 19.01 3.67 8.18
N ASP A 152 17.97 4.47 8.46
CA ASP A 152 17.68 4.99 9.80
C ASP A 152 17.07 3.90 10.69
N LYS A 153 17.78 3.54 11.76
CA LYS A 153 17.42 2.44 12.67
C LYS A 153 16.06 2.62 13.33
N LYS A 154 15.54 3.85 13.47
CA LYS A 154 14.22 4.08 14.06
C LYS A 154 13.11 3.31 13.30
N TYR A 155 13.25 3.15 11.99
CA TYR A 155 12.30 2.38 11.19
C TYR A 155 12.48 0.87 11.39
N LEU A 156 13.72 0.39 11.57
CA LEU A 156 13.96 -1.01 11.91
C LEU A 156 13.38 -1.37 13.28
N ASP A 157 13.59 -0.50 14.28
CA ASP A 157 13.02 -0.68 15.62
C ASP A 157 11.49 -0.68 15.56
N ALA A 158 10.89 0.21 14.76
CA ALA A 158 9.45 0.25 14.53
C ALA A 158 8.90 -1.04 13.88
N ILE A 159 9.64 -1.69 12.97
CA ILE A 159 9.24 -2.99 12.41
C ILE A 159 9.15 -4.03 13.53
N ILE A 160 10.17 -4.11 14.40
CA ILE A 160 10.22 -5.09 15.50
C ILE A 160 9.04 -4.87 16.45
N GLU A 161 8.84 -3.63 16.88
CA GLU A 161 7.73 -3.22 17.75
C GLU A 161 6.35 -3.57 17.14
N THR A 162 6.20 -3.35 15.83
CA THR A 162 4.97 -3.68 15.09
C THR A 162 4.74 -5.19 14.96
N MET A 163 5.80 -5.99 14.81
CA MET A 163 5.72 -7.45 14.73
C MET A 163 5.40 -8.08 16.09
N ASP A 164 5.98 -7.56 17.18
CA ASP A 164 5.74 -8.05 18.54
C ASP A 164 4.24 -8.08 18.89
N TYR A 165 3.46 -7.13 18.36
CA TYR A 165 2.02 -7.05 18.57
C TYR A 165 1.27 -8.34 18.16
N ILE A 166 1.60 -8.93 17.00
CA ILE A 166 0.96 -10.16 16.51
C ILE A 166 1.33 -11.37 17.37
N PHE A 167 2.47 -11.31 18.05
CA PHE A 167 2.99 -12.41 18.87
C PHE A 167 2.72 -12.28 20.37
N GLY A 168 1.94 -11.28 20.79
CA GLY A 168 1.44 -11.19 22.16
C GLY A 168 1.74 -9.88 22.89
N LYS A 169 2.48 -8.95 22.30
CA LYS A 169 2.65 -7.58 22.84
C LYS A 169 1.42 -6.72 22.54
N ASN A 170 0.29 -7.16 23.04
CA ASN A 170 -1.01 -6.53 22.85
C ASN A 170 -1.84 -6.66 24.14
N ALA A 171 -2.95 -5.93 24.21
CA ALA A 171 -3.78 -5.87 25.42
C ALA A 171 -4.38 -7.22 25.85
N THR A 172 -4.43 -8.21 24.96
CA THR A 172 -4.96 -9.53 25.26
C THR A 172 -3.90 -10.52 25.71
N GLY A 173 -2.62 -10.25 25.42
CA GLY A 173 -1.50 -11.15 25.71
C GLY A 173 -1.46 -12.42 24.85
N TYR A 174 -2.37 -12.59 23.90
CA TYR A 174 -2.40 -13.73 22.99
C TYR A 174 -1.64 -13.46 21.69
N SER A 175 -1.06 -14.51 21.11
CA SER A 175 -0.66 -14.46 19.71
C SER A 175 -1.89 -14.55 18.82
N PHE A 176 -1.93 -13.71 17.77
CA PHE A 176 -2.95 -13.76 16.73
C PHE A 176 -2.58 -14.70 15.57
N LEU A 177 -1.46 -15.41 15.66
CA LEU A 177 -1.07 -16.46 14.72
C LEU A 177 -1.38 -17.83 15.33
N THR A 178 -2.16 -18.64 14.63
CA THR A 178 -2.40 -20.04 15.01
C THR A 178 -1.15 -20.89 14.79
N GLY A 179 -0.82 -21.76 15.75
CA GLY A 179 0.28 -22.73 15.66
C GLY A 179 -0.11 -24.08 15.06
#